data_AF-A0A521Q2L5-F1
#
_entry.id   AF-A0A521Q2L5-F1
#
_cell.length_a   1.000
_cell.length_b   1.000
_cell.length_c   1.000
_cell.angle_alpha   90.00
_cell.angle_beta   90.00
_cell.angle_gamma   90.00
#
_symmetry.space_group_name_H-M   'P 1'
#
loop_
_entity.id
_entity.type
_entity.pdbx_description
1 polymer ?
#
loop_
_entity_poly.entity_id
_entity_poly.type
_entity_poly.pdbx_seq_one_letter_code
_entity_poly.pdbx_strand_id
1 'polypeptide(L)' 'MPHRKQIVWRAPTGEVIACVEKNKVLQENLAEIRQICQDALDDAVLMGCDEQQVRAVFIELIDNLENSYPQQD' A
#
# COMPACT_ATOMS: atom_id res chain seq x y z
N MET A 1 -8.15 22.28 -4.50
CA MET A 1 -7.89 21.00 -3.81
C MET A 1 -7.92 19.91 -4.86
N PRO A 2 -6.82 19.23 -5.20
CA PRO A 2 -6.89 18.15 -6.18
C PRO A 2 -7.77 17.05 -5.59
N HIS A 3 -8.83 16.67 -6.30
CA HIS A 3 -9.68 15.57 -5.91
C HIS A 3 -8.81 14.31 -5.85
N ARG A 4 -8.47 13.84 -4.63
CA ARG A 4 -7.82 12.55 -4.42
C ARG A 4 -8.71 11.50 -5.10
N LYS A 5 -8.22 10.90 -6.17
CA LYS A 5 -8.90 9.78 -6.84
C LYS A 5 -9.05 8.67 -5.80
N GLN A 6 -10.27 8.43 -5.34
CA GLN A 6 -10.54 7.43 -4.32
C GLN A 6 -10.31 6.04 -4.90
N ILE A 7 -9.57 5.20 -4.19
CA ILE A 7 -9.35 3.80 -4.58
C ILE A 7 -10.68 3.06 -4.43
N VAL A 8 -11.08 2.34 -5.49
CA VAL A 8 -12.26 1.49 -5.49
C VAL A 8 -11.80 0.06 -5.26
N TRP A 9 -12.01 -0.42 -4.04
CA TRP A 9 -11.68 -1.80 -3.65
C TRP A 9 -12.75 -2.77 -4.17
N ARG A 10 -12.32 -3.96 -4.60
CA ARG A 10 -13.20 -4.99 -5.16
C ARG A 10 -12.98 -6.32 -4.47
N ALA A 11 -14.06 -7.09 -4.34
CA ALA A 11 -14.02 -8.50 -3.97
C ALA A 11 -13.42 -9.35 -5.12
N PRO A 12 -13.01 -10.60 -4.86
CA PRO A 12 -12.55 -11.51 -5.90
C PRO A 12 -13.55 -11.72 -7.04
N THR A 13 -14.85 -11.65 -6.74
CA THR A 13 -15.97 -11.72 -7.70
C THR A 13 -16.11 -10.46 -8.57
N GLY A 14 -15.31 -9.41 -8.32
CA GLY A 14 -15.32 -8.13 -9.05
C GLY A 14 -16.28 -7.08 -8.48
N GLU A 15 -17.14 -7.46 -7.54
CA GLU A 15 -18.08 -6.55 -6.85
C GLU A 15 -17.34 -5.47 -6.06
N VAL A 16 -17.87 -4.26 -6.03
CA VAL A 16 -17.28 -3.14 -5.28
C VAL A 16 -17.52 -3.34 -3.79
N ILE A 17 -16.46 -3.21 -2.98
CA ILE A 17 -16.57 -3.17 -1.53
C ILE A 17 -17.15 -1.80 -1.14
N ALA A 18 -18.47 -1.73 -0.97
CA ALA A 18 -19.20 -0.48 -0.69
C ALA A 18 -19.32 -0.13 0.81
N CYS A 19 -19.00 -1.06 1.71
CA CYS A 19 -19.07 -0.84 3.16
C CYS A 19 -18.09 0.27 3.57
N VAL A 20 -18.61 1.30 4.25
CA VAL A 20 -17.86 2.50 4.63
C VAL A 20 -16.75 2.14 5.62
N GLU A 21 -17.06 1.29 6.60
CA GLU A 21 -16.13 0.86 7.65
C GLU A 21 -14.94 0.10 7.06
N LYS A 22 -15.19 -0.83 6.12
CA LYS A 22 -14.11 -1.54 5.41
C LYS A 22 -13.22 -0.57 4.62
N ASN A 23 -13.82 0.39 3.92
CA ASN A 23 -13.06 1.40 3.18
C ASN A 23 -12.23 2.29 4.10
N LYS A 24 -12.76 2.65 5.28
CA LYS A 24 -12.03 3.42 6.29
C LYS A 24 -10.78 2.68 6.76
N VAL A 25 -10.93 1.41 7.15
CA VAL A 25 -9.78 0.58 7.57
C VAL A 25 -8.73 0.49 6.46
N LEU A 26 -9.14 0.28 5.20
CA LEU A 26 -8.20 0.21 4.08
C LEU A 26 -7.49 1.56 3.81
N GLN A 27 -8.15 2.69 4.06
CA GLN A 27 -7.53 4.02 3.97
C GLN A 27 -6.52 4.25 5.10
N GLU A 28 -6.84 3.83 6.32
CA GLU A 28 -5.95 3.88 7.48
C GLU A 28 -4.69 3.03 7.21
N ASN A 29 -4.86 1.79 6.76
CA ASN A 29 -3.74 0.91 6.38
C ASN A 29 -2.83 1.56 5.33
N LEU A 30 -3.38 2.18 4.28
CA LEU A 30 -2.58 2.86 3.26
C LEU A 30 -1.84 4.09 3.79
N ALA A 31 -2.42 4.79 4.77
CA ALA A 31 -1.76 5.91 5.42
C ALA A 31 -0.58 5.42 6.27
N GLU A 32 -0.75 4.33 7.02
CA GLU A 32 0.31 3.70 7.82
C GLU A 32 1.45 3.17 6.95
N ILE A 33 1.14 2.41 5.90
CA ILE A 33 2.15 1.89 4.95
C ILE A 33 2.95 3.05 4.35
N ARG A 34 2.28 4.13 3.94
CA ARG A 34 2.96 5.31 3.40
C ARG A 34 3.90 5.93 4.40
N GLN A 35 3.48 6.07 5.65
CA GLN A 35 4.33 6.67 6.68
C GLN A 35 5.58 5.81 6.92
N ILE A 36 5.40 4.49 7.10
CA ILE A 36 6.51 3.56 7.33
C ILE A 36 7.48 3.56 6.14
N CYS A 37 6.97 3.49 4.91
CA CYS A 37 7.83 3.54 3.72
C CYS A 37 8.55 4.89 3.57
N GLN A 38 7.93 6.00 3.96
CA GLN A 38 8.57 7.31 3.93
C GLN A 38 9.70 7.38 4.94
N ASP A 39 9.46 6.96 6.19
CA ASP A 39 10.48 6.96 7.24
C ASP A 39 11.68 6.07 6.83
N ALA A 40 11.40 4.88 6.29
CA ALA A 40 12.44 3.97 5.79
C ALA A 40 13.22 4.52 4.58
N LEU A 41 12.55 5.28 3.70
CA LEU A 41 13.22 5.95 2.58
C LEU A 41 14.15 7.06 3.08
N ASP A 42 13.66 7.89 4.00
CA ASP A 42 14.41 9.01 4.56
C ASP A 42 15.66 8.52 5.30
N ASP A 43 15.54 7.43 6.09
CA ASP A 43 16.68 6.78 6.75
C ASP A 43 17.71 6.27 5.74
N ALA A 44 17.28 5.59 4.67
CA ALA A 44 18.18 5.07 3.64
C ALA A 44 18.92 6.19 2.89
N VAL A 45 18.21 7.26 2.55
CA VAL A 45 18.81 8.44 1.89
C VAL A 45 19.78 9.15 2.84
N LEU A 46 19.44 9.27 4.14
CA LEU A 46 20.33 9.85 5.14
C LEU A 46 21.62 9.03 5.32
N MET A 47 21.55 7.71 5.12
CA MET A 47 22.71 6.81 5.10
C MET A 47 23.51 6.83 3.78
N GLY A 48 23.07 7.61 2.78
CA GLY A 48 23.76 7.80 1.50
C GLY A 48 23.37 6.80 0.41
N CYS A 49 22.25 6.07 0.55
CA CYS A 49 21.73 5.22 -0.52
C CYS A 49 21.14 6.05 -1.68
N ASP A 50 21.14 5.47 -2.88
CA ASP A 50 20.42 6.03 -4.02
C ASP A 50 18.89 5.87 -3.83
N GLU A 51 18.15 6.98 -3.93
CA GLU A 51 16.70 7.00 -3.70
C GLU A 51 15.95 6.08 -4.68
N GLN A 52 16.37 6.02 -5.94
CA GLN A 52 15.69 5.21 -6.97
C GLN A 52 15.88 3.72 -6.69
N GLN A 53 17.08 3.33 -6.25
CA GLN A 53 17.36 1.97 -5.82
C GLN A 53 16.49 1.56 -4.63
N VAL A 54 16.36 2.41 -3.60
CA VAL A 54 15.50 2.12 -2.43
C VAL A 54 14.04 1.96 -2.84
N ARG A 55 13.54 2.82 -3.73
CA ARG A 55 12.18 2.70 -4.28
C ARG A 55 11.98 1.41 -5.06
N ALA A 56 12.96 0.96 -5.85
CA ALA A 56 12.89 -0.31 -6.58
C ALA A 56 12.81 -1.49 -5.61
N VAL A 57 13.59 -1.48 -4.53
CA VAL A 57 13.53 -2.50 -3.48
C VAL A 57 12.17 -2.54 -2.80
N PHE A 58 11.54 -1.39 -2.52
CA PHE A 58 10.19 -1.36 -1.95
C PHE A 58 9.13 -1.95 -2.89
N ILE A 59 9.24 -1.69 -4.19
CA ILE A 59 8.34 -2.28 -5.19
C ILE A 59 8.51 -3.80 -5.21
N GLU A 60 9.76 -4.29 -5.29
CA GLU A 60 10.04 -5.72 -5.27
C GLU A 60 9.55 -6.39 -3.97
N LEU A 61 9.69 -5.73 -2.83
CA LEU A 61 9.15 -6.23 -1.56
C LEU A 61 7.62 -6.37 -1.61
N ILE A 62 6.91 -5.37 -2.15
CA ILE A 62 5.45 -5.39 -2.26
C ILE A 62 4.99 -6.47 -3.26
N ASP A 63 5.70 -6.65 -4.37
CA ASP A 63 5.39 -7.65 -5.39
C ASP A 63 5.54 -9.09 -4.89
N ASN A 64 6.38 -9.32 -3.87
CA ASN A 64 6.62 -10.63 -3.27
C ASN A 64 5.80 -10.88 -1.99
N LEU A 65 4.82 -10.03 -1.66
CA LEU A 65 3.94 -10.29 -0.52
C LEU A 65 3.07 -11.54 -0.76
N GLU A 66 3.06 -12.44 0.22
CA GLU A 66 2.26 -13.66 0.17
C GLU A 66 0.90 -13.45 0.86
N ASN A 67 -0.17 -13.92 0.22
CA ASN A 67 -1.49 -13.93 0.84
C ASN A 67 -1.63 -15.15 1.77
N SER A 68 -1.72 -14.90 3.09
CA SER A 68 -1.93 -15.97 4.08
C SER A 68 -3.38 -16.47 4.17
N TYR A 69 -4.34 -15.83 3.50
CA TYR A 69 -5.73 -16.25 3.53
C TYR A 69 -6.02 -17.31 2.47
N PRO A 70 -6.82 -18.35 2.78
CA PRO A 70 -7.27 -19.30 1.77
C PRO A 70 -8.04 -18.56 0.67
N GLN A 71 -7.93 -19.04 -0.58
CA GLN A 71 -8.76 -18.54 -1.68
C GLN A 71 -10.23 -18.68 -1.27
N GLN A 72 -10.94 -17.55 -1.25
CA GLN A 72 -12.37 -17.54 -1.01
C GLN A 72 -13.05 -17.76 -2.36
N ASP A 73 -13.65 -18.94 -2.54
CA ASP A 73 -14.54 -19.26 -3.67
C ASP A 73 -15.82 -18.41 -3.65
#